data_AF-A0A8U0UAV7-F1
#
_entry.id   AF-A0A8U0UAV7-F1
#
_cell.length_a   1.000
_cell.length_b   1.000
_cell.length_c   1.000
_cell.angle_alpha   90.00
_cell.angle_beta   90.00
_cell.angle_gamma   90.00
#
_symmetry.space_group_name_H-M   'P 1'
#
loop_
_entity.id
_entity.type
_entity.pdbx_description
1 polymer ?
#
loop_
_entity_poly.entity_id
_entity_poly.type
_entity_poly.pdbx_seq_one_letter_code
_entity_poly.pdbx_strand_id
1 'polypeptide(L)'
;MGETEFAKAEWCGVELDEPFGKNDGAVAGTRYFQCLPRYAPSTQAKAKASSRRRSTMKRSPSASSMSSLSSVTSSVSGKPSRAGLLTETSSRYARKISGTTALQEALKEKQQHIEQLLAERDMERGEVAKATSHAGEVQQELSLLRKVQEQTQTKLEHAHIKELEQSLLFEKTKADNLQRDLEDTRVATVSERSRIMELESEVAELQMRLRSSQQTGGAVSLSPEALSNLKARAQSQEKKISELNVNLDSRQKQLCSVEEDKSSLEQQLTSLRQKLDVAEEKNKRTARTMQVSPTFVAELEKRGEQTEKEREAQREENQGKEKELQDRLTQAAESSERTAHSLEQLTNEKTALEAQLEALKQHNSKFQEELSLSQVRGSSESQHIGTLCKEIEVLKLASLKSQNQPDMKDRETLSIQETDEDKELETLRDEIAVLRGENAMAKTLQSAVETLERDKAQLQERITSLVQRLLGRQASEGGDSGVPSSGDTALDQLREEKEFAEGQINFLNSVIVDLQRKNEELKVKLKKMALAEFNGTDGLEEGGSKKDKKAPPRLFCDICDCFDLHDTEDCPTQAQSPDSVPHSSFKCKPADQRPYCDICEAFGHSTESCQEDQTF
;
A
#
# COMPACT_ATOMS: atom_id res chain seq x y z
N MET A 1 48.98 2.53 -13.34
CA MET A 1 49.36 1.59 -14.40
C MET A 1 50.82 1.26 -14.21
N GLY A 2 51.19 -0.02 -14.20
CA GLY A 2 52.57 -0.45 -13.99
C GLY A 2 52.70 -1.97 -13.86
N GLU A 3 53.93 -2.44 -13.69
CA GLU A 3 54.22 -3.85 -13.47
C GLU A 3 53.82 -4.31 -12.06
N THR A 4 53.54 -5.61 -11.91
CA THR A 4 53.14 -6.21 -10.63
C THR A 4 54.04 -7.40 -10.29
N GLU A 5 54.31 -7.61 -9.01
CA GLU A 5 55.16 -8.73 -8.55
C GLU A 5 54.49 -10.09 -8.72
N PHE A 6 53.16 -10.13 -8.70
CA PHE A 6 52.38 -11.37 -8.79
C PHE A 6 52.07 -11.80 -10.24
N ALA A 7 52.33 -10.96 -11.24
CA ALA A 7 52.05 -11.28 -12.65
C ALA A 7 52.97 -10.52 -13.63
N LYS A 8 53.48 -11.23 -14.65
CA LYS A 8 54.46 -10.75 -15.64
C LYS A 8 53.86 -9.89 -16.78
N ALA A 9 53.00 -8.93 -16.47
CA ALA A 9 52.41 -8.01 -17.44
C ALA A 9 52.18 -6.62 -16.80
N GLU A 10 51.84 -5.62 -17.61
CA GLU A 10 51.40 -4.31 -17.12
C GLU A 10 49.93 -4.38 -16.64
N TRP A 11 49.66 -3.89 -15.44
CA TRP A 11 48.34 -3.86 -14.83
C TRP A 11 47.86 -2.43 -14.56
N CYS A 12 46.53 -2.27 -14.58
CA CYS A 12 45.86 -1.07 -14.10
C CYS A 12 45.30 -1.33 -12.70
N GLY A 13 45.72 -0.54 -11.72
CA GLY A 13 45.02 -0.44 -10.44
C GLY A 13 43.74 0.37 -10.65
N VAL A 14 42.59 -0.23 -10.36
CA VAL A 14 41.28 0.41 -10.46
C VAL A 14 40.69 0.46 -9.06
N GLU A 15 40.28 1.64 -8.60
CA GLU A 15 39.42 1.78 -7.44
C GLU A 15 37.96 1.72 -7.91
N LEU A 16 37.17 0.85 -7.30
CA LEU A 16 35.74 0.73 -7.53
C LEU A 16 35.01 1.78 -6.70
N ASP A 17 33.88 2.28 -7.18
CA ASP A 17 33.07 3.21 -6.40
C ASP A 17 32.31 2.52 -5.25
N GLU A 18 32.17 1.19 -5.32
CA GLU A 18 31.41 0.35 -4.38
C GLU A 18 32.31 -0.75 -3.77
N PRO A 19 31.99 -1.25 -2.55
CA PRO A 19 32.82 -2.17 -1.77
C PRO A 19 32.82 -3.63 -2.28
N PHE A 20 32.94 -3.83 -3.60
CA PHE A 20 32.97 -5.13 -4.27
C PHE A 20 34.38 -5.60 -4.66
N GLY A 21 35.41 -4.84 -4.30
CA GLY A 21 36.80 -5.19 -4.44
C GLY A 21 37.25 -6.24 -3.43
N LYS A 22 38.48 -6.71 -3.59
CA LYS A 22 39.10 -7.77 -2.79
C LYS A 22 40.23 -7.27 -1.89
N ASN A 23 40.78 -6.09 -2.16
CA ASN A 23 41.89 -5.51 -1.40
C ASN A 23 41.74 -3.98 -1.26
N ASP A 24 42.65 -3.37 -0.52
CA ASP A 24 42.78 -1.93 -0.25
C ASP A 24 43.86 -1.27 -1.14
N GLY A 25 44.23 -1.92 -2.24
CA GLY A 25 45.32 -1.53 -3.14
C GLY A 25 46.67 -2.16 -2.79
N ALA A 26 46.73 -3.05 -1.78
CA ALA A 26 47.87 -3.91 -1.50
C ALA A 26 47.61 -5.38 -1.85
N VAL A 27 48.62 -6.07 -2.40
CA VAL A 27 48.55 -7.50 -2.74
C VAL A 27 49.81 -8.18 -2.20
N ALA A 28 49.63 -9.21 -1.36
CA ALA A 28 50.71 -9.99 -0.75
C ALA A 28 51.76 -9.15 0.01
N GLY A 29 51.34 -8.05 0.65
CA GLY A 29 52.22 -7.16 1.42
C GLY A 29 52.81 -6.00 0.61
N THR A 30 52.76 -6.06 -0.73
CA THR A 30 53.23 -4.99 -1.61
C THR A 30 52.07 -4.05 -1.94
N ARG A 31 52.24 -2.75 -1.66
CA ARG A 31 51.23 -1.71 -1.91
C ARG A 31 51.41 -1.08 -3.29
N TYR A 32 50.37 -1.13 -4.11
CA TYR A 32 50.35 -0.54 -5.47
C TYR A 32 49.60 0.79 -5.51
N PHE A 33 48.53 0.92 -4.73
CA PHE A 33 47.80 2.15 -4.51
C PHE A 33 47.08 2.11 -3.16
N GLN A 34 46.46 3.21 -2.76
CA GLN A 34 45.69 3.30 -1.51
C GLN A 34 44.22 3.52 -1.85
N CYS A 35 43.36 2.64 -1.36
CA CYS A 35 41.92 2.82 -1.36
C CYS A 35 41.31 2.29 -0.06
N LEU A 36 39.99 2.37 0.07
CA LEU A 36 39.27 1.74 1.17
C LEU A 36 39.33 0.20 1.07
N PRO A 37 39.22 -0.53 2.20
CA PRO A 37 39.17 -1.99 2.18
C PRO A 37 38.00 -2.50 1.32
N ARG A 38 38.26 -3.44 0.42
CA ARG A 38 37.30 -3.97 -0.57
C ARG A 38 36.93 -3.01 -1.69
N TYR A 39 37.80 -2.07 -2.06
CA TYR A 39 37.55 -1.16 -3.19
C TYR A 39 38.47 -1.44 -4.39
N ALA A 40 39.48 -2.31 -4.27
CA ALA A 40 40.34 -2.69 -5.39
C ALA A 40 40.00 -4.11 -5.92
N PRO A 41 39.70 -4.29 -7.21
CA PRO A 41 39.40 -5.59 -7.81
C PRO A 41 40.69 -6.38 -8.09
N SER A 42 40.56 -7.70 -8.21
CA SER A 42 41.65 -8.57 -8.68
C SER A 42 41.36 -9.01 -10.12
N THR A 43 41.56 -8.12 -11.10
CA THR A 43 41.27 -8.41 -12.52
C THR A 43 42.34 -7.88 -13.46
N GLN A 44 42.71 -8.69 -14.45
CA GLN A 44 43.69 -8.36 -15.48
C GLN A 44 43.03 -7.50 -16.57
N ALA A 45 43.63 -6.36 -16.93
CA ALA A 45 43.05 -5.46 -17.92
C ALA A 45 43.22 -6.01 -19.35
N LYS A 46 42.15 -6.48 -19.98
CA LYS A 46 42.06 -6.54 -21.45
C LYS A 46 41.55 -5.18 -21.95
N ALA A 47 42.46 -4.35 -22.45
CA ALA A 47 42.11 -3.09 -23.09
C ALA A 47 41.20 -3.34 -24.30
N LYS A 48 39.91 -3.00 -24.20
CA LYS A 48 39.05 -2.80 -25.37
C LYS A 48 38.90 -1.31 -25.63
N ALA A 49 39.35 -0.86 -26.79
CA ALA A 49 39.13 0.49 -27.29
C ALA A 49 37.62 0.78 -27.40
N SER A 50 37.16 1.83 -26.72
CA SER A 50 35.77 2.27 -26.76
C SER A 50 35.50 3.03 -28.07
N SER A 51 34.76 2.40 -28.99
CA SER A 51 34.23 3.04 -30.19
C SER A 51 33.05 3.94 -29.80
N ARG A 52 33.17 5.22 -30.10
CA ARG A 52 32.18 6.26 -29.83
C ARG A 52 31.00 6.13 -30.82
N ARG A 53 30.00 5.30 -30.51
CA ARG A 53 28.69 5.32 -31.20
C ARG A 53 27.68 6.10 -30.35
N ARG A 54 27.13 7.16 -30.94
CA ARG A 54 26.08 8.00 -30.34
C ARG A 54 24.75 7.26 -30.51
N SER A 55 24.20 6.70 -29.44
CA SER A 55 22.87 6.06 -29.42
C SER A 55 21.94 6.81 -28.48
N THR A 56 20.72 7.10 -28.95
CA THR A 56 19.70 7.90 -28.25
C THR A 56 18.79 7.10 -27.31
N MET A 57 19.07 5.80 -27.09
CA MET A 57 18.26 4.95 -26.20
C MET A 57 18.97 4.74 -24.87
N LYS A 58 18.37 5.27 -23.80
CA LYS A 58 18.87 5.13 -22.42
C LYS A 58 18.54 3.72 -21.90
N ARG A 59 19.55 3.00 -21.43
CA ARG A 59 19.39 1.76 -20.66
C ARG A 59 19.07 2.14 -19.21
N SER A 60 17.89 1.74 -18.76
CA SER A 60 17.40 1.80 -17.37
C SER A 60 17.24 3.20 -16.74
N PRO A 61 16.19 3.45 -15.93
CA PRO A 61 15.92 4.76 -15.32
C PRO A 61 17.01 5.26 -14.34
N SER A 62 17.89 4.37 -13.87
CA SER A 62 18.92 4.67 -12.86
C SER A 62 20.18 5.35 -13.40
N ALA A 63 20.34 5.47 -14.73
CA ALA A 63 21.49 6.13 -15.35
C ALA A 63 21.15 7.60 -15.71
N SER A 64 21.01 8.46 -14.71
CA SER A 64 20.81 9.91 -14.89
C SER A 64 22.13 10.66 -15.03
N SER A 65 22.19 11.64 -15.95
CA SER A 65 23.30 12.59 -16.07
C SER A 65 23.43 13.46 -14.81
N MET A 66 24.65 13.94 -14.52
CA MET A 66 25.08 14.61 -13.27
C MET A 66 24.40 15.97 -12.97
N SER A 67 23.07 16.04 -12.96
CA SER A 67 22.33 17.29 -12.77
C SER A 67 21.86 17.53 -11.35
N SER A 68 21.87 16.52 -10.45
CA SER A 68 21.57 16.71 -9.01
C SER A 68 22.06 15.51 -8.20
N LEU A 69 23.06 15.70 -7.34
CA LEU A 69 23.44 14.74 -6.29
C LEU A 69 23.07 15.35 -4.93
N SER A 70 22.45 14.56 -4.06
CA SER A 70 22.12 14.95 -2.69
C SER A 70 23.40 15.08 -1.86
N SER A 71 23.79 16.30 -1.50
CA SER A 71 24.95 16.56 -0.64
C SER A 71 24.62 16.26 0.82
N VAL A 72 25.50 15.56 1.53
CA VAL A 72 25.44 15.48 3.00
C VAL A 72 25.82 16.84 3.59
N THR A 73 24.86 17.56 4.18
CA THR A 73 25.11 18.78 4.95
C THR A 73 25.13 18.44 6.44
N SER A 74 26.32 18.42 7.04
CA SER A 74 26.48 18.32 8.50
C SER A 74 27.05 19.62 9.06
N SER A 75 26.40 20.18 10.08
CA SER A 75 26.82 21.38 10.80
C SER A 75 28.08 21.11 11.62
N VAL A 76 29.25 21.54 11.14
CA VAL A 76 30.51 21.46 11.91
C VAL A 76 30.64 22.73 12.76
N SER A 77 30.20 22.67 14.02
CA SER A 77 30.56 23.66 15.04
C SER A 77 31.95 23.29 15.60
N GLY A 78 32.99 23.97 15.13
CA GLY A 78 34.36 23.79 15.61
C GLY A 78 34.56 24.29 17.03
N LYS A 79 34.21 23.49 18.04
CA LYS A 79 34.71 23.60 19.43
C LYS A 79 34.79 22.19 20.05
N PRO A 80 35.98 21.73 20.51
CA PRO A 80 36.11 20.40 21.09
C PRO A 80 35.71 20.45 22.57
N SER A 81 34.53 19.96 22.92
CA SER A 81 34.13 19.90 24.34
C SER A 81 34.03 18.49 24.91
N ARG A 82 34.32 17.41 24.15
CA ARG A 82 34.22 16.05 24.71
C ARG A 82 34.93 14.89 23.97
N ALA A 83 36.15 15.10 23.49
CA ALA A 83 37.06 13.98 23.20
C ALA A 83 38.00 13.77 24.41
N GLY A 84 37.59 12.89 25.32
CA GLY A 84 38.43 12.46 26.44
C GLY A 84 39.45 11.44 25.96
N LEU A 85 40.60 11.92 25.46
CA LEU A 85 41.85 11.17 25.47
C LEU A 85 42.71 11.78 26.58
N LEU A 86 42.78 11.09 27.72
CA LEU A 86 43.53 11.55 28.89
C LEU A 86 45.03 11.32 28.68
N THR A 87 45.79 12.41 28.70
CA THR A 87 47.19 12.40 29.18
C THR A 87 47.38 13.50 30.21
N GLU A 88 47.56 13.02 31.45
CA GLU A 88 48.25 13.54 32.63
C GLU A 88 48.18 15.02 33.09
N THR A 89 48.10 15.10 34.42
CA THR A 89 48.49 16.20 35.32
C THR A 89 47.66 17.47 35.32
N SER A 90 46.75 17.60 36.30
CA SER A 90 46.92 18.59 37.38
C SER A 90 45.75 18.53 38.37
N SER A 91 45.97 17.80 39.45
CA SER A 91 45.29 17.98 40.72
C SER A 91 45.73 19.30 41.35
N ARG A 92 44.93 20.36 41.19
CA ARG A 92 44.81 21.50 42.13
C ARG A 92 43.92 22.57 41.51
N TYR A 93 42.64 22.59 41.88
CA TYR A 93 41.81 23.78 42.15
C TYR A 93 40.35 23.33 42.29
N ALA A 94 40.03 22.68 43.42
CA ALA A 94 38.66 22.60 43.89
C ALA A 94 38.28 23.99 44.44
N ARG A 95 37.82 24.90 43.57
CA ARG A 95 37.21 26.15 43.98
C ARG A 95 35.70 25.92 44.04
N LYS A 96 35.11 26.12 45.23
CA LYS A 96 33.66 26.18 45.45
C LYS A 96 33.06 27.21 44.48
N ILE A 97 32.46 26.75 43.38
CA ILE A 97 31.59 27.58 42.55
C ILE A 97 30.17 27.21 42.93
N SER A 98 29.40 28.24 43.25
CA SER A 98 28.02 28.21 43.72
C SER A 98 27.15 27.24 42.92
N GLY A 99 26.51 26.28 43.59
CA GLY A 99 25.58 25.33 42.94
C GLY A 99 24.39 26.01 42.25
N THR A 100 24.10 27.27 42.59
CA THR A 100 23.05 28.08 41.97
C THR A 100 23.37 28.48 40.52
N THR A 101 24.63 28.79 40.20
CA THR A 101 25.04 29.17 38.83
C THR A 101 25.05 27.99 37.86
N ALA A 102 25.47 26.80 38.31
CA ALA A 102 25.44 25.59 37.48
C ALA A 102 24.00 25.16 37.14
N LEU A 103 23.07 25.32 38.08
CA LEU A 103 21.65 25.05 37.84
C LEU A 103 21.03 26.08 36.86
N GLN A 104 21.38 27.35 36.99
CA GLN A 104 20.93 28.40 36.06
C GLN A 104 21.47 28.20 34.65
N GLU A 105 22.73 27.78 34.51
CA GLU A 105 23.33 27.43 33.22
C GLU A 105 22.65 26.21 32.60
N ALA A 106 22.41 25.15 33.37
CA ALA A 106 21.69 23.96 32.90
C ALA A 106 20.24 24.29 32.47
N LEU A 107 19.53 25.14 33.23
CA LEU A 107 18.19 25.62 32.85
C LEU A 107 18.22 26.42 31.55
N LYS A 108 19.21 27.30 31.38
CA LYS A 108 19.38 28.09 30.16
C LYS A 108 19.72 27.22 28.96
N GLU A 109 20.57 26.21 29.12
CA GLU A 109 20.88 25.23 28.07
C GLU A 109 19.65 24.40 27.69
N LYS A 110 18.84 23.97 28.67
CA LYS A 110 17.58 23.26 28.39
C LYS A 110 16.57 24.16 27.67
N GLN A 111 16.48 25.43 28.04
CA GLN A 111 15.64 26.40 27.34
C GLN A 111 16.08 26.59 25.88
N GLN A 112 17.39 26.72 25.64
CA GLN A 112 17.94 26.81 24.28
C GLN A 112 17.70 25.54 23.46
N HIS A 113 17.79 24.36 24.09
CA HIS A 113 17.48 23.10 23.42
C HIS A 113 16.00 23.00 23.04
N ILE A 114 15.08 23.47 23.90
CA ILE A 114 13.65 23.52 23.58
C ILE A 114 13.40 24.46 22.39
N GLU A 115 14.02 25.64 22.38
CA GLU A 115 13.91 26.58 21.27
C GLU A 115 14.46 26.00 19.96
N GLN A 116 15.56 25.25 20.02
CA GLN A 116 16.12 24.54 18.87
C GLN A 116 15.15 23.47 18.34
N LEU A 117 14.59 22.63 19.20
CA LEU A 117 13.62 21.61 18.80
C LEU A 117 12.35 22.21 18.18
N LEU A 118 11.89 23.36 18.70
CA LEU A 118 10.74 24.08 18.12
C LEU A 118 11.08 24.59 16.71
N ALA A 119 12.28 25.14 16.51
CA ALA A 119 12.73 25.59 15.20
C ALA A 119 12.90 24.44 14.20
N GLU A 120 13.43 23.29 14.63
CA GLU A 120 13.55 22.08 13.83
C GLU A 120 12.17 21.56 13.39
N ARG A 121 11.23 21.45 14.33
CA ARG A 121 9.83 21.04 14.02
C ARG A 121 9.15 22.00 13.04
N ASP A 122 9.39 23.30 13.15
CA ASP A 122 8.80 24.29 12.25
C ASP A 122 9.41 24.22 10.84
N MET A 123 10.70 23.91 10.73
CA MET A 123 11.33 23.60 9.43
C MET A 123 10.75 22.32 8.82
N GLU A 124 10.62 21.24 9.60
CA GLU A 124 9.99 19.99 9.14
C GLU A 124 8.56 20.20 8.64
N ARG A 125 7.76 20.99 9.36
CA ARG A 125 6.41 21.38 8.91
C ARG A 125 6.43 22.12 7.57
N GLY A 126 7.41 23.01 7.38
CA GLY A 126 7.62 23.70 6.11
C GLY A 126 8.00 22.76 4.96
N GLU A 127 8.84 21.78 5.22
CA GLU A 127 9.24 20.76 4.24
C GLU A 127 8.08 19.85 3.88
N VAL A 128 7.30 19.39 4.86
CA VAL A 128 6.09 18.57 4.64
C VAL A 128 5.06 19.35 3.83
N ALA A 129 4.85 20.64 4.11
CA ALA A 129 3.94 21.48 3.33
C ALA A 129 4.38 21.59 1.86
N LYS A 130 5.68 21.78 1.61
CA LYS A 130 6.24 21.82 0.23
C LYS A 130 6.10 20.47 -0.47
N ALA A 131 6.42 19.37 0.21
CA ALA A 131 6.27 18.02 -0.33
C ALA A 131 4.81 17.71 -0.68
N THR A 132 3.87 18.13 0.17
CA THR A 132 2.43 17.95 -0.06
C THR A 132 1.95 18.77 -1.27
N SER A 133 2.40 20.02 -1.42
CA SER A 133 2.09 20.85 -2.59
C SER A 133 2.61 20.20 -3.88
N HIS A 134 3.87 19.76 -3.88
CA HIS A 134 4.47 19.12 -5.04
C HIS A 134 3.79 17.79 -5.40
N ALA A 135 3.42 16.98 -4.41
CA ALA A 135 2.65 15.77 -4.62
C ALA A 135 1.29 16.07 -5.28
N GLY A 136 0.63 17.15 -4.87
CA GLY A 136 -0.61 17.63 -5.50
C GLY A 136 -0.43 18.02 -6.97
N GLU A 137 0.63 18.78 -7.28
CA GLU A 137 0.98 19.18 -8.65
C GLU A 137 1.24 17.96 -9.55
N VAL A 138 2.07 17.02 -9.08
CA VAL A 138 2.38 15.78 -9.81
C VAL A 138 1.12 14.94 -10.02
N GLN A 139 0.24 14.86 -9.02
CA GLN A 139 -1.02 14.12 -9.16
C GLN A 139 -1.95 14.78 -10.19
N GLN A 140 -1.98 16.11 -10.26
CA GLN A 140 -2.71 16.85 -11.29
C GLN A 140 -2.13 16.59 -12.68
N GLU A 141 -0.80 16.67 -12.86
CA GLU A 141 -0.14 16.37 -14.14
C GLU A 141 -0.41 14.93 -14.60
N LEU A 142 -0.32 13.95 -13.69
CA LEU A 142 -0.65 12.55 -13.99
C LEU A 142 -2.10 12.39 -14.42
N SER A 143 -3.04 13.11 -13.79
CA SER A 143 -4.45 13.08 -14.18
C SER A 143 -4.67 13.64 -15.59
N LEU A 144 -3.96 14.69 -15.97
CA LEU A 144 -4.02 15.29 -17.31
C LEU A 144 -3.40 14.36 -18.35
N LEU A 145 -2.23 13.77 -18.06
CA LEU A 145 -1.58 12.81 -18.95
C LEU A 145 -2.47 11.58 -19.20
N ARG A 146 -3.16 11.06 -18.18
CA ARG A 146 -4.13 9.97 -18.36
C ARG A 146 -5.28 10.37 -19.28
N LYS A 147 -5.87 11.56 -19.09
CA LYS A 147 -6.94 12.06 -19.96
C LYS A 147 -6.48 12.21 -21.41
N VAL A 148 -5.27 12.73 -21.62
CA VAL A 148 -4.68 12.85 -22.96
C VAL A 148 -4.46 11.47 -23.57
N GLN A 149 -3.92 10.52 -22.80
CA GLN A 149 -3.71 9.15 -23.26
C GLN A 149 -5.02 8.48 -23.68
N GLU A 150 -6.07 8.58 -22.85
CA GLU A 150 -7.40 8.05 -23.14
C GLU A 150 -8.02 8.67 -24.40
N GLN A 151 -7.89 9.99 -24.58
CA GLN A 151 -8.32 10.67 -25.81
C GLN A 151 -7.52 10.23 -27.05
N THR A 152 -6.22 9.97 -26.92
CA THR A 152 -5.43 9.47 -28.05
C THR A 152 -5.76 8.02 -28.39
N GLN A 153 -6.02 7.19 -27.38
CA GLN A 153 -6.39 5.79 -27.53
C GLN A 153 -7.74 5.67 -28.25
N THR A 154 -8.75 6.38 -27.78
CA THR A 154 -10.07 6.42 -28.41
C THR A 154 -9.99 6.89 -29.86
N LYS A 155 -9.19 7.93 -30.18
CA LYS A 155 -9.00 8.38 -31.58
C LYS A 155 -8.36 7.31 -32.47
N LEU A 156 -7.39 6.55 -31.96
CA LEU A 156 -6.77 5.44 -32.69
C LEU A 156 -7.76 4.31 -32.94
N GLU A 157 -8.56 3.95 -31.93
CA GLU A 157 -9.60 2.94 -32.05
C GLU A 157 -10.67 3.33 -33.08
N HIS A 158 -11.14 4.58 -33.05
CA HIS A 158 -12.09 5.10 -34.04
C HIS A 158 -11.51 5.09 -35.46
N ALA A 159 -10.23 5.44 -35.62
CA ALA A 159 -9.57 5.37 -36.93
C ALA A 159 -9.46 3.92 -37.44
N HIS A 160 -9.11 2.97 -36.57
CA HIS A 160 -9.02 1.56 -36.91
C HIS A 160 -10.38 0.96 -37.26
N ILE A 161 -11.43 1.27 -36.48
CA ILE A 161 -12.81 0.86 -36.78
C ILE A 161 -13.23 1.37 -38.15
N LYS A 162 -12.97 2.65 -38.46
CA LYS A 162 -13.31 3.23 -39.75
C LYS A 162 -12.61 2.56 -40.94
N GLU A 163 -11.36 2.14 -40.78
CA GLU A 163 -10.61 1.39 -41.80
C GLU A 163 -11.20 -0.02 -42.01
N LEU A 164 -11.58 -0.69 -40.92
CA LEU A 164 -12.27 -1.98 -40.98
C LEU A 164 -13.64 -1.87 -41.65
N GLU A 165 -14.42 -0.84 -41.33
CA GLU A 165 -15.72 -0.57 -41.96
C GLU A 165 -15.57 -0.33 -43.47
N GLN A 166 -14.57 0.44 -43.89
CA GLN A 166 -14.29 0.68 -45.30
C GLN A 166 -13.88 -0.60 -46.03
N SER A 167 -13.05 -1.43 -45.41
CA SER A 167 -12.63 -2.73 -45.94
C SER A 167 -13.79 -3.72 -46.05
N LEU A 168 -14.67 -3.73 -45.03
CA LEU A 168 -15.87 -4.56 -45.02
C LEU A 168 -16.84 -4.14 -46.12
N LEU A 169 -17.04 -2.83 -46.32
CA LEU A 169 -17.87 -2.31 -47.42
C LEU A 169 -17.32 -2.70 -48.79
N PHE A 170 -15.99 -2.65 -48.96
CA PHE A 170 -15.34 -3.06 -50.20
C PHE A 170 -15.56 -4.55 -50.49
N GLU A 171 -15.28 -5.43 -49.51
CA GLU A 171 -15.49 -6.87 -49.69
C GLU A 171 -16.97 -7.23 -49.85
N LYS A 172 -17.88 -6.53 -49.17
CA LYS A 172 -19.34 -6.68 -49.38
C LYS A 172 -19.72 -6.35 -50.82
N THR A 173 -19.25 -5.23 -51.35
CA THR A 173 -19.53 -4.83 -52.75
C THR A 173 -18.99 -5.84 -53.74
N LYS A 174 -17.81 -6.39 -53.47
CA LYS A 174 -17.19 -7.45 -54.29
C LYS A 174 -18.00 -8.75 -54.24
N ALA A 175 -18.49 -9.14 -53.06
CA ALA A 175 -19.36 -10.29 -52.89
C ALA A 175 -20.70 -10.11 -53.64
N ASP A 176 -21.32 -8.93 -53.54
CA ASP A 176 -22.56 -8.60 -54.24
C ASP A 176 -22.39 -8.68 -55.77
N ASN A 177 -21.24 -8.22 -56.30
CA ASN A 177 -20.93 -8.34 -57.72
C ASN A 177 -20.74 -9.79 -58.15
N LEU A 178 -19.97 -10.58 -57.39
CA LEU A 178 -19.81 -12.02 -57.67
C LEU A 178 -21.15 -12.76 -57.62
N GLN A 179 -22.04 -12.39 -56.71
CA GLN A 179 -23.37 -12.98 -56.62
C GLN A 179 -24.21 -12.64 -57.86
N ARG A 180 -24.11 -11.41 -58.38
CA ARG A 180 -24.78 -11.01 -59.62
C ARG A 180 -24.23 -11.78 -60.82
N ASP A 181 -22.91 -11.90 -60.95
CA ASP A 181 -22.26 -12.67 -62.02
C ASP A 181 -22.66 -14.16 -61.99
N LEU A 182 -22.78 -14.74 -60.79
CA LEU A 182 -23.25 -16.12 -60.61
C LEU A 182 -24.72 -16.28 -61.03
N GLU A 183 -25.57 -15.30 -60.74
CA GLU A 183 -26.96 -15.35 -61.18
C GLU A 183 -27.08 -15.19 -62.70
N ASP A 184 -26.30 -14.29 -63.30
CA ASP A 184 -26.26 -14.09 -64.76
C ASP A 184 -25.78 -15.36 -65.48
N THR A 185 -24.73 -16.01 -64.98
CA THR A 185 -24.25 -17.30 -65.52
C THR A 185 -25.26 -18.43 -65.31
N ARG A 186 -26.00 -18.44 -64.20
CA ARG A 186 -27.09 -19.39 -63.95
C ARG A 186 -28.21 -19.22 -64.98
N VAL A 187 -28.63 -17.98 -65.23
CA VAL A 187 -29.66 -17.65 -66.24
C VAL A 187 -29.19 -18.07 -67.64
N ALA A 188 -27.96 -17.74 -68.02
CA ALA A 188 -27.39 -18.17 -69.30
C ALA A 188 -27.37 -19.71 -69.43
N THR A 189 -26.97 -20.42 -68.39
CA THR A 189 -26.95 -21.90 -68.37
C THR A 189 -28.35 -22.49 -68.54
N VAL A 190 -29.38 -21.91 -67.90
CA VAL A 190 -30.78 -22.35 -68.05
C VAL A 190 -31.29 -22.09 -69.46
N SER A 191 -30.93 -20.95 -70.06
CA SER A 191 -31.27 -20.61 -71.45
C SER A 191 -30.64 -21.62 -72.43
N GLU A 192 -29.33 -21.89 -72.29
CA GLU A 192 -28.63 -22.86 -73.15
C GLU A 192 -29.18 -24.28 -72.98
N ARG A 193 -29.50 -24.70 -71.75
CA ARG A 193 -30.14 -26.00 -71.51
C ARG A 193 -31.51 -26.11 -72.18
N SER A 194 -32.29 -25.04 -72.19
CA SER A 194 -33.58 -25.00 -72.90
C SER A 194 -33.37 -25.12 -74.42
N ARG A 195 -32.37 -24.42 -74.97
CA ARG A 195 -31.99 -24.50 -76.38
C ARG A 195 -31.56 -25.90 -76.80
N ILE A 196 -30.80 -26.59 -75.96
CA ILE A 196 -30.39 -27.98 -76.20
C ILE A 196 -31.62 -28.88 -76.28
N MET A 197 -32.58 -28.75 -75.35
CA MET A 197 -33.80 -29.55 -75.37
C MET A 197 -34.64 -29.32 -76.64
N GLU A 198 -34.71 -28.09 -77.15
CA GLU A 198 -35.36 -27.78 -78.44
C GLU A 198 -34.68 -28.50 -79.61
N LEU A 199 -33.35 -28.38 -79.71
CA LEU A 199 -32.57 -29.02 -80.77
C LEU A 199 -32.65 -30.55 -80.71
N GLU A 200 -32.66 -31.15 -79.51
CA GLU A 200 -32.84 -32.58 -79.33
C GLU A 200 -34.20 -33.05 -79.87
N SER A 201 -35.26 -32.26 -79.67
CA SER A 201 -36.59 -32.54 -80.23
C SER A 201 -36.60 -32.45 -81.76
N GLU A 202 -35.99 -31.42 -82.35
CA GLU A 202 -35.90 -31.26 -83.81
C GLU A 202 -35.11 -32.41 -84.46
N VAL A 203 -33.99 -32.82 -83.85
CA VAL A 203 -33.19 -33.96 -84.32
C VAL A 203 -34.01 -35.25 -84.30
N ALA A 204 -34.77 -35.50 -83.23
CA ALA A 204 -35.64 -36.66 -83.14
C ALA A 204 -36.71 -36.67 -84.26
N GLU A 205 -37.29 -35.52 -84.58
CA GLU A 205 -38.26 -35.38 -85.66
C GLU A 205 -37.63 -35.64 -87.05
N LEU A 206 -36.47 -35.04 -87.32
CA LEU A 206 -35.75 -35.24 -88.59
C LEU A 206 -35.34 -36.70 -88.80
N GLN A 207 -34.89 -37.38 -87.74
CA GLN A 207 -34.56 -38.81 -87.79
C GLN A 207 -35.79 -39.66 -88.16
N MET A 208 -36.97 -39.33 -87.64
CA MET A 208 -38.23 -39.99 -88.02
C MET A 208 -38.58 -39.77 -89.50
N ARG A 209 -38.45 -38.54 -90.01
CA ARG A 209 -38.69 -38.23 -91.43
C ARG A 209 -37.72 -38.93 -92.37
N LEU A 210 -36.44 -39.02 -92.02
CA LEU A 210 -35.42 -39.70 -92.84
C LEU A 210 -35.72 -41.21 -92.95
N ARG A 211 -36.12 -41.84 -91.84
CA ARG A 211 -36.53 -43.26 -91.83
C ARG A 211 -37.74 -43.53 -92.72
N SER A 212 -38.70 -42.61 -92.77
CA SER A 212 -39.84 -42.73 -93.69
C SER A 212 -39.47 -42.53 -95.16
N SER A 213 -38.46 -41.70 -95.47
CA SER A 213 -38.02 -41.43 -96.85
C SER A 213 -37.17 -42.55 -97.46
N GLN A 214 -36.37 -43.24 -96.64
CA GLN A 214 -35.55 -44.38 -97.09
C GLN A 214 -36.36 -45.64 -97.49
N GLN A 215 -37.66 -45.69 -97.19
CA GLN A 215 -38.53 -46.79 -97.63
C GLN A 215 -39.04 -46.63 -99.08
N THR A 216 -38.78 -45.49 -99.74
CA THR A 216 -39.27 -45.21 -101.11
C THR A 216 -38.13 -44.86 -102.07
N GLY A 217 -37.65 -45.82 -102.87
CA GLY A 217 -36.88 -45.52 -104.11
C GLY A 217 -35.66 -46.41 -104.38
N GLY A 218 -35.85 -47.44 -105.22
CA GLY A 218 -34.77 -48.28 -105.79
C GLY A 218 -34.13 -47.67 -107.04
N ALA A 219 -32.84 -47.97 -107.23
CA ALA A 219 -31.92 -47.37 -108.20
C ALA A 219 -32.07 -47.89 -109.65
N VAL A 220 -31.94 -46.99 -110.63
CA VAL A 220 -31.93 -47.25 -112.09
C VAL A 220 -30.51 -47.07 -112.66
N SER A 221 -30.11 -47.96 -113.58
CA SER A 221 -28.79 -48.00 -114.23
C SER A 221 -28.60 -46.90 -115.29
N LEU A 222 -27.38 -46.40 -115.45
CA LEU A 222 -27.04 -45.13 -116.09
C LEU A 222 -26.44 -45.26 -117.52
N SER A 223 -26.84 -44.35 -118.42
CA SER A 223 -26.53 -44.25 -119.87
C SER A 223 -25.25 -43.41 -120.19
N PRO A 224 -24.83 -43.23 -121.46
CA PRO A 224 -23.61 -42.47 -121.82
C PRO A 224 -23.59 -40.99 -121.38
N GLU A 225 -24.76 -40.36 -121.23
CA GLU A 225 -24.92 -39.04 -120.59
C GLU A 225 -24.48 -39.05 -119.13
N ALA A 226 -24.64 -40.18 -118.45
CA ALA A 226 -24.19 -40.34 -117.08
C ALA A 226 -22.66 -40.38 -116.95
N LEU A 227 -21.94 -40.85 -117.97
CA LEU A 227 -20.47 -40.78 -117.98
C LEU A 227 -19.97 -39.34 -118.14
N SER A 228 -20.63 -38.52 -118.97
CA SER A 228 -20.37 -37.08 -119.07
C SER A 228 -20.67 -36.36 -117.75
N ASN A 229 -21.82 -36.67 -117.14
CA ASN A 229 -22.21 -36.14 -115.83
C ASN A 229 -21.25 -36.60 -114.72
N LEU A 230 -20.77 -37.85 -114.75
CA LEU A 230 -19.74 -38.36 -113.83
C LEU A 230 -18.40 -37.63 -114.00
N LYS A 231 -18.02 -37.27 -115.22
CA LYS A 231 -16.79 -36.50 -115.49
C LYS A 231 -16.89 -35.05 -115.03
N ALA A 232 -18.01 -34.38 -115.29
CA ALA A 232 -18.28 -33.04 -114.77
C ALA A 232 -18.35 -33.05 -113.23
N ARG A 233 -18.95 -34.10 -112.65
CA ARG A 233 -18.97 -34.34 -111.21
C ARG A 233 -17.57 -34.60 -110.66
N ALA A 234 -16.71 -35.35 -111.34
CA ALA A 234 -15.32 -35.56 -110.95
C ALA A 234 -14.52 -34.25 -110.92
N GLN A 235 -14.64 -33.40 -111.96
CA GLN A 235 -14.01 -32.08 -111.98
C GLN A 235 -14.54 -31.13 -110.89
N SER A 236 -15.86 -31.19 -110.62
CA SER A 236 -16.45 -30.46 -109.50
C SER A 236 -15.95 -30.95 -108.15
N GLN A 237 -15.78 -32.27 -107.98
CA GLN A 237 -15.19 -32.86 -106.77
C GLN A 237 -13.72 -32.48 -106.62
N GLU A 238 -12.97 -32.41 -107.72
CA GLU A 238 -11.55 -32.02 -107.72
C GLU A 238 -11.36 -30.55 -107.29
N LYS A 239 -12.22 -29.64 -107.77
CA LYS A 239 -12.29 -28.27 -107.24
C LYS A 239 -12.64 -28.24 -105.76
N LYS A 240 -13.61 -29.04 -105.32
CA LYS A 240 -14.01 -29.12 -103.92
C LYS A 240 -12.91 -29.67 -103.01
N ILE A 241 -12.12 -30.63 -103.50
CA ILE A 241 -10.92 -31.13 -102.81
C ILE A 241 -9.88 -30.02 -102.68
N SER A 242 -9.67 -29.21 -103.73
CA SER A 242 -8.73 -28.08 -103.67
C SER A 242 -9.16 -27.00 -102.67
N GLU A 243 -10.45 -26.66 -102.61
CA GLU A 243 -11.00 -25.73 -101.60
C GLU A 243 -10.89 -26.30 -100.18
N LEU A 244 -11.17 -27.60 -100.00
CA LEU A 244 -10.99 -28.27 -98.71
C LEU A 244 -9.53 -28.27 -98.26
N ASN A 245 -8.57 -28.44 -99.17
CA ASN A 245 -7.15 -28.39 -98.84
C ASN A 245 -6.70 -26.99 -98.38
N VAL A 246 -7.19 -25.92 -99.02
CA VAL A 246 -6.90 -24.54 -98.58
C VAL A 246 -7.50 -24.27 -97.19
N ASN A 247 -8.73 -24.75 -96.96
CA ASN A 247 -9.37 -24.63 -95.65
C ASN A 247 -8.64 -25.46 -94.56
N LEU A 248 -8.11 -26.63 -94.92
CA LEU A 248 -7.33 -27.47 -94.03
C LEU A 248 -6.00 -26.80 -93.66
N ASP A 249 -5.31 -26.20 -94.62
CA ASP A 249 -4.07 -25.44 -94.37
C ASP A 249 -4.31 -24.20 -93.48
N SER A 250 -5.42 -23.49 -93.71
CA SER A 250 -5.85 -22.38 -92.86
C SER A 250 -6.15 -22.82 -91.42
N ARG A 251 -6.90 -23.93 -91.26
CA ARG A 251 -7.18 -24.56 -89.96
C ARG A 251 -5.90 -25.04 -89.26
N GLN A 252 -4.94 -25.58 -90.01
CA GLN A 252 -3.66 -26.04 -89.47
C GLN A 252 -2.83 -24.87 -88.92
N LYS A 253 -2.80 -23.73 -89.63
CA LYS A 253 -2.15 -22.49 -89.15
C LYS A 253 -2.81 -21.94 -87.89
N GLN A 254 -4.14 -21.96 -87.83
CA GLN A 254 -4.89 -21.56 -86.64
C GLN A 254 -4.58 -22.48 -85.45
N LEU A 255 -4.49 -23.79 -85.67
CA LEU A 255 -4.10 -24.75 -84.63
C LEU A 255 -2.69 -24.46 -84.08
N CYS A 256 -1.69 -24.22 -84.94
CA CYS A 256 -0.35 -23.88 -84.48
C CYS A 256 -0.32 -22.59 -83.66
N SER A 257 -1.08 -21.55 -84.06
CA SER A 257 -1.19 -20.31 -83.28
C SER A 257 -1.79 -20.55 -81.89
N VAL A 258 -2.84 -21.37 -81.80
CA VAL A 258 -3.48 -21.69 -80.51
C VAL A 258 -2.56 -22.56 -79.64
N GLU A 259 -1.77 -23.45 -80.24
CA GLU A 259 -0.76 -24.25 -79.52
C GLU A 259 0.36 -23.38 -78.94
N GLU A 260 0.81 -22.35 -79.66
CA GLU A 260 1.77 -21.36 -79.17
C GLU A 260 1.21 -20.53 -78.01
N ASP A 261 -0.02 -20.03 -78.14
CA ASP A 261 -0.72 -19.30 -77.07
C ASP A 261 -0.93 -20.15 -75.82
N LYS A 262 -1.31 -21.42 -76.01
CA LYS A 262 -1.44 -22.40 -74.91
C LYS A 262 -0.12 -22.57 -74.17
N SER A 263 0.99 -22.76 -74.90
CA SER A 263 2.32 -22.90 -74.32
C SER A 263 2.72 -21.65 -73.51
N SER A 264 2.43 -20.46 -74.03
CA SER A 264 2.65 -19.19 -73.34
C SER A 264 1.84 -19.08 -72.03
N LEU A 265 0.56 -19.45 -72.07
CA LEU A 265 -0.31 -19.44 -70.89
C LEU A 265 0.12 -20.48 -69.84
N GLU A 266 0.57 -21.66 -70.26
CA GLU A 266 1.13 -22.69 -69.38
C GLU A 266 2.41 -22.21 -68.66
N GLN A 267 3.28 -21.47 -69.36
CA GLN A 267 4.45 -20.84 -68.76
C GLN A 267 4.08 -19.72 -67.76
N GLN A 268 3.03 -18.94 -68.05
CA GLN A 268 2.54 -17.93 -67.11
C GLN A 268 1.92 -18.57 -65.86
N LEU A 269 1.14 -19.63 -66.03
CA LEU A 269 0.54 -20.39 -64.92
C LEU A 269 1.61 -20.99 -64.00
N THR A 270 2.66 -21.56 -64.55
CA THR A 270 3.78 -22.11 -63.77
C THR A 270 4.53 -21.01 -63.01
N SER A 271 4.78 -19.86 -63.64
CA SER A 271 5.39 -18.70 -62.97
C SER A 271 4.53 -18.17 -61.82
N LEU A 272 3.22 -18.05 -62.01
CA LEU A 272 2.29 -17.58 -60.98
C LEU A 272 2.19 -18.56 -59.80
N ARG A 273 2.16 -19.87 -60.06
CA ARG A 273 2.21 -20.90 -59.01
C ARG A 273 3.48 -20.77 -58.16
N GLN A 274 4.63 -20.60 -58.79
CA GLN A 274 5.90 -20.45 -58.07
C GLN A 274 5.93 -19.16 -57.23
N LYS A 275 5.34 -18.06 -57.72
CA LYS A 275 5.20 -16.82 -56.94
C LYS A 275 4.25 -17.00 -55.75
N LEU A 276 3.18 -17.77 -55.92
CA LEU A 276 2.24 -18.08 -54.84
C LEU A 276 2.92 -18.89 -53.74
N ASP A 277 3.67 -19.94 -54.09
CA ASP A 277 4.41 -20.76 -53.11
C ASP A 277 5.40 -19.91 -52.29
N VAL A 278 6.12 -18.99 -52.94
CA VAL A 278 7.05 -18.08 -52.26
C VAL A 278 6.31 -17.11 -51.33
N ALA A 279 5.16 -16.60 -51.75
CA ALA A 279 4.34 -15.71 -50.95
C ALA A 279 3.73 -16.45 -49.74
N GLU A 280 3.23 -17.67 -49.93
CA GLU A 280 2.71 -18.53 -48.87
C GLU A 280 3.79 -18.86 -47.84
N GLU A 281 4.98 -19.22 -48.28
CA GLU A 281 6.07 -19.55 -47.35
C GLU A 281 6.61 -18.33 -46.63
N LYS A 282 6.62 -17.15 -47.28
CA LYS A 282 6.89 -15.88 -46.61
C LYS A 282 5.82 -15.61 -45.55
N ASN A 283 4.53 -15.78 -45.89
CA ASN A 283 3.42 -15.54 -44.97
C ASN A 283 3.46 -16.49 -43.76
N LYS A 284 3.78 -17.76 -43.99
CA LYS A 284 3.98 -18.77 -42.94
C LYS A 284 5.15 -18.42 -42.01
N ARG A 285 6.24 -17.86 -42.53
CA ARG A 285 7.35 -17.35 -41.72
C ARG A 285 6.93 -16.13 -40.89
N THR A 286 6.20 -15.17 -41.46
CA THR A 286 5.66 -14.03 -40.70
C THR A 286 4.72 -14.50 -39.60
N ALA A 287 3.81 -15.44 -39.89
CA ALA A 287 2.91 -16.03 -38.90
C ALA A 287 3.65 -16.72 -37.76
N ARG A 288 4.71 -17.50 -38.05
CA ARG A 288 5.57 -18.10 -37.03
C ARG A 288 6.29 -17.07 -36.16
N THR A 289 6.81 -15.99 -36.77
CA THR A 289 7.44 -14.88 -36.01
C THR A 289 6.42 -14.15 -35.13
N MET A 290 5.19 -13.94 -35.63
CA MET A 290 4.10 -13.37 -34.84
C MET A 290 3.67 -14.29 -33.70
N GLN A 291 3.82 -15.61 -33.83
CA GLN A 291 3.52 -16.61 -32.79
C GLN A 291 4.53 -16.64 -31.63
N VAL A 292 5.72 -16.04 -31.79
CA VAL A 292 6.69 -15.82 -30.68
C VAL A 292 6.31 -14.60 -29.84
N SER A 293 5.51 -13.68 -30.39
CA SER A 293 5.00 -12.52 -29.65
C SER A 293 4.07 -12.89 -28.47
N PRO A 294 3.09 -13.81 -28.58
CA PRO A 294 2.23 -14.19 -27.45
C PRO A 294 2.99 -14.88 -26.31
N THR A 295 4.07 -15.62 -26.57
CA THR A 295 4.92 -16.15 -25.48
C THR A 295 5.65 -15.05 -24.73
N PHE A 296 6.13 -14.02 -25.44
CA PHE A 296 6.76 -12.86 -24.81
C PHE A 296 5.76 -11.99 -24.04
N VAL A 297 4.54 -11.83 -24.57
CA VAL A 297 3.43 -11.15 -23.87
C VAL A 297 3.05 -11.91 -22.60
N ALA A 298 2.89 -13.23 -22.65
CA ALA A 298 2.60 -14.05 -21.46
C ALA A 298 3.71 -13.98 -20.41
N GLU A 299 4.97 -13.91 -20.83
CA GLU A 299 6.12 -13.76 -19.92
C GLU A 299 6.20 -12.36 -19.30
N LEU A 300 5.78 -11.32 -20.05
CA LEU A 300 5.62 -9.96 -19.53
C LEU A 300 4.44 -9.84 -18.57
N GLU A 301 3.30 -10.47 -18.86
CA GLU A 301 2.12 -10.52 -17.98
C GLU A 301 2.47 -11.21 -16.67
N LYS A 302 3.13 -12.37 -16.72
CA LYS A 302 3.59 -13.08 -15.52
C LYS A 302 4.58 -12.28 -14.69
N ARG A 303 5.45 -11.50 -15.33
CA ARG A 303 6.34 -10.55 -14.63
C ARG A 303 5.56 -9.39 -14.02
N GLY A 304 4.52 -8.89 -14.71
CA GLY A 304 3.60 -7.90 -14.19
C GLY A 304 2.90 -8.37 -12.92
N GLU A 305 2.28 -9.56 -12.97
CA GLU A 305 1.64 -10.20 -11.81
C GLU A 305 2.60 -10.40 -10.64
N GLN A 306 3.84 -10.83 -10.91
CA GLN A 306 4.86 -10.99 -9.87
C GLN A 306 5.21 -9.66 -9.21
N THR A 307 5.42 -8.60 -10.00
CA THR A 307 5.72 -7.27 -9.46
C THR A 307 4.54 -6.67 -8.69
N GLU A 308 3.31 -6.99 -9.07
CA GLU A 308 2.11 -6.53 -8.38
C GLU A 308 1.96 -7.21 -7.01
N LYS A 309 2.19 -8.54 -6.93
CA LYS A 309 2.24 -9.28 -5.66
C LYS A 309 3.33 -8.78 -4.72
N GLU A 310 4.52 -8.49 -5.24
CA GLU A 310 5.60 -7.89 -4.45
C GLU A 310 5.22 -6.50 -3.92
N ARG A 311 4.54 -5.69 -4.74
CA ARG A 311 4.02 -4.38 -4.31
C ARG A 311 2.95 -4.49 -3.23
N GLU A 312 2.07 -5.48 -3.33
CA GLU A 312 1.01 -5.73 -2.36
C GLU A 312 1.59 -6.21 -1.02
N ALA A 313 2.50 -7.18 -1.04
CA ALA A 313 3.22 -7.62 0.15
C ALA A 313 3.97 -6.47 0.85
N GLN A 314 4.64 -5.59 0.06
CA GLN A 314 5.32 -4.42 0.61
C GLN A 314 4.34 -3.41 1.22
N ARG A 315 3.13 -3.27 0.66
CA ARG A 315 2.08 -2.41 1.19
C ARG A 315 1.57 -2.94 2.52
N GLU A 316 1.31 -4.25 2.63
CA GLU A 316 0.86 -4.88 3.87
C GLU A 316 1.93 -4.77 4.97
N GLU A 317 3.21 -5.00 4.64
CA GLU A 317 4.32 -4.82 5.58
C GLU A 317 4.40 -3.36 6.08
N ASN A 318 4.28 -2.39 5.18
CA ASN A 318 4.29 -0.98 5.54
C ASN A 318 3.09 -0.59 6.40
N GLN A 319 1.90 -1.12 6.10
CA GLN A 319 0.69 -0.89 6.89
C GLN A 319 0.81 -1.51 8.29
N GLY A 320 1.46 -2.67 8.41
CA GLY A 320 1.81 -3.28 9.68
C GLY A 320 2.75 -2.39 10.52
N LYS A 321 3.82 -1.89 9.91
CA LYS A 321 4.77 -0.96 10.56
C LYS A 321 4.12 0.35 10.97
N GLU A 322 3.24 0.90 10.14
CA GLU A 322 2.49 2.13 10.44
C GLU A 322 1.60 1.92 11.67
N LYS A 323 0.88 0.79 11.74
CA LYS A 323 0.06 0.45 12.89
C LYS A 323 0.91 0.28 14.16
N GLU A 324 2.05 -0.42 14.08
CA GLU A 324 2.96 -0.57 15.21
C GLU A 324 3.51 0.79 15.70
N LEU A 325 3.91 1.66 14.77
CA LEU A 325 4.36 3.01 15.11
C LEU A 325 3.25 3.84 15.78
N GLN A 326 2.01 3.69 15.31
CA GLN A 326 0.87 4.38 15.88
C GLN A 326 0.56 3.88 17.30
N ASP A 327 0.63 2.57 17.53
CA ASP A 327 0.46 1.96 18.86
C ASP A 327 1.59 2.39 19.82
N ARG A 328 2.83 2.54 19.32
CA ARG A 328 3.94 3.07 20.13
C ARG A 328 3.77 4.55 20.45
N LEU A 329 3.21 5.34 19.52
CA LEU A 329 2.95 6.76 19.74
C LEU A 329 1.84 6.97 20.78
N THR A 330 0.76 6.18 20.73
CA THR A 330 -0.33 6.23 21.72
C THR A 330 0.18 5.79 23.10
N GLN A 331 0.96 4.71 23.18
CA GLN A 331 1.58 4.29 24.45
C GLN A 331 2.52 5.35 25.02
N ALA A 332 3.33 6.01 24.19
CA ALA A 332 4.19 7.10 24.62
C ALA A 332 3.37 8.30 25.12
N ALA A 333 2.28 8.67 24.43
CA ALA A 333 1.37 9.74 24.85
C ALA A 333 0.72 9.44 26.20
N GLU A 334 0.19 8.23 26.40
CA GLU A 334 -0.37 7.80 27.69
C GLU A 334 0.67 7.82 28.80
N SER A 335 1.90 7.38 28.53
CA SER A 335 2.98 7.41 29.51
C SER A 335 3.35 8.85 29.90
N SER A 336 3.38 9.76 28.91
CA SER A 336 3.62 11.19 29.13
C SER A 336 2.51 11.80 29.99
N GLU A 337 1.25 11.50 29.70
CA GLU A 337 0.10 11.98 30.47
C GLU A 337 0.13 11.50 31.93
N ARG A 338 0.48 10.21 32.16
CA ARG A 338 0.68 9.68 33.52
C ARG A 338 1.81 10.42 34.25
N THR A 339 2.92 10.72 33.57
CA THR A 339 4.00 11.49 34.19
C THR A 339 3.59 12.93 34.48
N ALA A 340 2.81 13.57 33.61
CA ALA A 340 2.29 14.91 33.82
C ALA A 340 1.36 14.96 35.05
N HIS A 341 0.44 14.01 35.17
CA HIS A 341 -0.45 13.92 36.33
C HIS A 341 0.34 13.67 37.63
N SER A 342 1.38 12.83 37.58
CA SER A 342 2.25 12.61 38.76
C SER A 342 3.02 13.88 39.15
N LEU A 343 3.51 14.65 38.17
CA LEU A 343 4.18 15.93 38.42
C LEU A 343 3.21 16.98 38.99
N GLU A 344 1.98 17.04 38.49
CA GLU A 344 0.95 17.92 39.01
C GLU A 344 0.62 17.59 40.48
N GLN A 345 0.46 16.30 40.80
CA GLN A 345 0.25 15.86 42.18
C GLN A 345 1.40 16.28 43.10
N LEU A 346 2.66 16.02 42.71
CA LEU A 346 3.82 16.43 43.49
C LEU A 346 3.92 17.95 43.63
N THR A 347 3.47 18.70 42.62
CA THR A 347 3.42 20.16 42.67
C THR A 347 2.39 20.64 43.70
N ASN A 348 1.22 20.00 43.75
CA ASN A 348 0.18 20.30 44.74
C ASN A 348 0.62 19.93 46.17
N GLU A 349 1.30 18.79 46.35
CA GLU A 349 1.89 18.41 47.63
C GLU A 349 2.95 19.42 48.09
N LYS A 350 3.82 19.86 47.17
CA LYS A 350 4.82 20.89 47.44
C LYS A 350 4.18 22.22 47.88
N THR A 351 3.17 22.71 47.17
CA THR A 351 2.50 23.97 47.52
C THR A 351 1.78 23.89 48.87
N ALA A 352 1.19 22.73 49.20
CA ALA A 352 0.60 22.48 50.50
C ALA A 352 1.66 22.51 51.63
N LEU A 353 2.81 21.86 51.42
CA LEU A 353 3.92 21.89 52.38
C LEU A 353 4.51 23.30 52.54
N GLU A 354 4.65 24.06 51.46
CA GLU A 354 5.09 25.46 51.52
C GLU A 354 4.11 26.33 52.32
N ALA A 355 2.79 26.14 52.15
CA ALA A 355 1.78 26.85 52.94
C ALA A 355 1.85 26.48 54.44
N GLN A 356 2.06 25.20 54.78
CA GLN A 356 2.23 24.76 56.16
C GLN A 356 3.50 25.36 56.79
N LEU A 357 4.61 25.37 56.05
CA LEU A 357 5.86 25.98 56.51
C LEU A 357 5.66 27.48 56.80
N GLU A 358 4.94 28.20 55.94
CA GLU A 358 4.69 29.62 56.14
C GLU A 358 3.76 29.88 57.34
N ALA A 359 2.74 29.05 57.55
CA ALA A 359 1.90 29.10 58.74
C ALA A 359 2.71 28.86 60.02
N LEU A 360 3.62 27.88 60.03
CA LEU A 360 4.51 27.61 61.16
C LEU A 360 5.48 28.76 61.44
N LYS A 361 6.02 29.41 60.39
CA LYS A 361 6.84 30.62 60.57
C LYS A 361 6.07 31.77 61.20
N GLN A 362 4.83 32.02 60.75
CA GLN A 362 3.97 33.05 61.34
C GLN A 362 3.68 32.75 62.81
N HIS A 363 3.42 31.48 63.15
CA HIS A 363 3.18 31.07 64.53
C HIS A 363 4.42 31.26 65.42
N ASN A 364 5.61 30.86 64.93
CA ASN A 364 6.87 31.10 65.63
C ASN A 364 7.13 32.60 65.84
N SER A 365 6.84 33.44 64.83
CA SER A 365 6.96 34.90 64.98
C SER A 365 6.05 35.43 66.09
N LYS A 366 4.79 34.96 66.17
CA LYS A 366 3.85 35.36 67.22
C LYS A 366 4.33 34.93 68.60
N PHE A 367 4.78 33.68 68.75
CA PHE A 367 5.33 33.22 70.02
C PHE A 367 6.56 34.00 70.44
N GLN A 368 7.42 34.38 69.50
CA GLN A 368 8.59 35.19 69.82
C GLN A 368 8.20 36.61 70.29
N GLU A 369 7.15 37.20 69.69
CA GLU A 369 6.57 38.46 70.15
C GLU A 369 5.95 38.32 71.56
N GLU A 370 5.14 37.29 71.80
CA GLU A 370 4.56 36.99 73.12
C GLU A 370 5.63 36.77 74.19
N LEU A 371 6.71 36.05 73.85
CA LEU A 371 7.84 35.83 74.74
C LEU A 371 8.55 37.14 75.09
N SER A 372 8.72 38.03 74.11
CA SER A 372 9.30 39.36 74.34
C SER A 372 8.40 40.23 75.23
N LEU A 373 7.08 40.19 75.03
CA LEU A 373 6.11 40.88 75.87
C LEU A 373 6.12 40.33 77.30
N SER A 374 6.22 39.00 77.45
CA SER A 374 6.35 38.35 78.76
C SER A 374 7.63 38.74 79.48
N GLN A 375 8.77 38.79 78.77
CA GLN A 375 10.05 39.28 79.31
C GLN A 375 9.96 40.72 79.79
N VAL A 376 9.34 41.61 79.01
CA VAL A 376 9.14 43.02 79.41
C VAL A 376 8.25 43.10 80.65
N ARG A 377 7.13 42.37 80.70
CA ARG A 377 6.25 42.32 81.87
C ARG A 377 7.01 41.81 83.11
N GLY A 378 7.73 40.70 82.99
CA GLY A 378 8.53 40.15 84.09
C GLY A 378 9.63 41.11 84.57
N SER A 379 10.25 41.88 83.67
CA SER A 379 11.22 42.91 84.05
C SER A 379 10.57 44.08 84.83
N SER A 380 9.37 44.50 84.42
CA SER A 380 8.59 45.55 85.10
C SER A 380 8.12 45.08 86.48
N GLU A 381 7.61 43.85 86.58
CA GLU A 381 7.22 43.24 87.85
C GLU A 381 8.42 43.06 88.78
N SER A 382 9.58 42.63 88.27
CA SER A 382 10.81 42.52 89.06
C SER A 382 11.30 43.88 89.57
N GLN A 383 11.20 44.94 88.76
CA GLN A 383 11.45 46.31 89.21
C GLN A 383 10.46 46.73 90.29
N HIS A 384 9.17 46.43 90.12
CA HIS A 384 8.13 46.73 91.11
C HIS A 384 8.38 46.00 92.44
N ILE A 385 8.65 44.69 92.39
CA ILE A 385 9.04 43.87 93.55
C ILE A 385 10.30 44.45 94.21
N GLY A 386 11.32 44.82 93.44
CA GLY A 386 12.52 45.46 93.97
C GLY A 386 12.24 46.80 94.66
N THR A 387 11.21 47.53 94.21
CA THR A 387 10.75 48.78 94.85
C THR A 387 10.02 48.48 96.15
N LEU A 388 9.08 47.52 96.12
CA LEU A 388 8.37 47.03 97.31
C LEU A 388 9.33 46.43 98.33
N CYS A 389 10.38 45.71 97.93
CA CYS A 389 11.39 45.19 98.85
C CYS A 389 12.14 46.32 99.56
N LYS A 390 12.50 47.39 98.85
CA LYS A 390 13.09 48.59 99.48
C LYS A 390 12.12 49.26 100.44
N GLU A 391 10.84 49.37 100.08
CA GLU A 391 9.79 49.90 100.97
C GLU A 391 9.59 49.01 102.20
N ILE A 392 9.53 47.69 102.02
CA ILE A 392 9.48 46.71 103.10
C ILE A 392 10.73 46.84 103.97
N GLU A 393 11.92 47.02 103.40
CA GLU A 393 13.17 47.17 104.18
C GLU A 393 13.15 48.47 104.99
N VAL A 394 12.62 49.57 104.44
CA VAL A 394 12.35 50.81 105.16
C VAL A 394 11.30 50.60 106.27
N LEU A 395 10.21 49.89 105.99
CA LEU A 395 9.15 49.55 106.95
C LEU A 395 9.64 48.55 108.01
N LYS A 396 10.58 47.67 107.68
CA LYS A 396 11.17 46.65 108.56
C LYS A 396 12.25 47.27 109.44
N LEU A 397 13.02 48.23 108.94
CA LEU A 397 13.85 49.13 109.76
C LEU A 397 13.00 50.00 110.70
N ALA A 398 11.79 50.40 110.28
CA ALA A 398 10.83 51.08 111.15
C ALA A 398 10.16 50.11 112.16
N SER A 399 9.93 48.86 111.78
CA SER A 399 9.25 47.83 112.57
C SER A 399 10.18 47.06 113.52
N LEU A 400 11.51 47.07 113.31
CA LEU A 400 12.54 46.55 114.23
C LEU A 400 12.58 47.30 115.60
N LYS A 401 11.71 48.31 115.79
CA LYS A 401 11.38 48.89 117.10
C LYS A 401 10.22 48.20 117.84
N SER A 402 9.61 47.14 117.32
CA SER A 402 8.51 46.44 118.01
C SER A 402 8.42 44.95 117.64
N GLN A 403 8.93 44.13 118.57
CA GLN A 403 8.51 42.77 118.98
C GLN A 403 7.91 41.73 118.01
N ASN A 404 8.55 40.55 118.05
CA ASN A 404 8.04 39.16 118.10
C ASN A 404 7.47 38.42 116.86
N GLN A 405 8.00 37.19 116.68
CA GLN A 405 7.57 35.98 115.90
C GLN A 405 6.13 35.48 116.21
N PRO A 406 5.52 34.42 115.56
CA PRO A 406 5.96 33.44 114.52
C PRO A 406 4.93 33.05 113.39
N ASP A 407 5.32 32.08 112.53
CA ASP A 407 4.59 30.90 111.98
C ASP A 407 3.70 30.85 110.69
N MET A 408 4.13 29.94 109.79
CA MET A 408 3.45 28.87 109.00
C MET A 408 2.26 29.13 108.05
N LYS A 409 2.45 28.83 106.74
CA LYS A 409 1.67 27.83 105.94
C LYS A 409 2.09 27.81 104.45
N ASP A 410 2.93 26.83 104.09
CA ASP A 410 2.97 26.26 102.75
C ASP A 410 1.93 25.14 102.63
N ARG A 411 1.48 24.89 101.38
CA ARG A 411 0.81 23.67 100.85
C ARG A 411 -0.57 23.91 100.22
N GLU A 412 -0.61 24.60 99.08
CA GLU A 412 -1.68 24.40 98.07
C GLU A 412 -1.31 24.81 96.63
N THR A 413 -0.04 25.13 96.33
CA THR A 413 0.41 25.54 94.98
C THR A 413 1.29 24.52 94.24
N LEU A 414 1.73 23.45 94.90
CA LEU A 414 2.55 22.39 94.27
C LEU A 414 1.73 21.35 93.49
N SER A 415 0.42 21.22 93.75
CA SER A 415 -0.40 20.16 93.11
C SER A 415 -0.92 20.52 91.71
N ILE A 416 -0.87 21.79 91.28
CA ILE A 416 -1.33 22.20 89.93
C ILE A 416 -0.15 22.26 88.96
N GLN A 417 1.04 22.67 89.44
CA GLN A 417 2.25 22.74 88.64
C GLN A 417 2.78 21.34 88.27
N GLU A 418 2.73 20.37 89.20
CA GLU A 418 3.05 18.96 88.91
C GLU A 418 2.11 18.36 87.82
N THR A 419 0.83 18.75 87.78
CA THR A 419 -0.12 18.18 86.80
C THR A 419 -0.02 18.75 85.39
N ASP A 420 0.55 19.95 85.21
CA ASP A 420 0.79 20.52 83.89
C ASP A 420 2.17 20.11 83.36
N GLU A 421 3.18 20.01 84.24
CA GLU A 421 4.48 19.40 83.89
C GLU A 421 4.31 17.92 83.53
N ASP A 422 3.43 17.16 84.20
CA ASP A 422 3.13 15.76 83.84
C ASP A 422 2.43 15.64 82.47
N LYS A 423 1.58 16.59 82.08
CA LYS A 423 0.95 16.60 80.75
C LYS A 423 1.93 16.95 79.65
N GLU A 424 2.81 17.93 79.86
CA GLU A 424 3.88 18.25 78.91
C GLU A 424 4.89 17.10 78.79
N LEU A 425 5.19 16.39 79.89
CA LEU A 425 6.03 15.20 79.84
C LEU A 425 5.36 14.05 79.07
N GLU A 426 4.04 13.92 79.15
CA GLU A 426 3.31 12.88 78.41
C GLU A 426 3.23 13.20 76.90
N THR A 427 3.01 14.45 76.50
CA THR A 427 3.03 14.83 75.07
C THR A 427 4.41 14.66 74.46
N LEU A 428 5.47 15.02 75.19
CA LEU A 428 6.85 14.79 74.75
C LEU A 428 7.19 13.29 74.66
N ARG A 429 6.61 12.44 75.53
CA ARG A 429 6.75 10.98 75.43
C ARG A 429 6.06 10.41 74.19
N ASP A 430 4.86 10.88 73.88
CA ASP A 430 4.12 10.48 72.68
C ASP A 430 4.86 10.89 71.40
N GLU A 431 5.38 12.12 71.36
CA GLU A 431 6.18 12.60 70.22
C GLU A 431 7.48 11.79 70.05
N ILE A 432 8.17 11.47 71.15
CA ILE A 432 9.34 10.58 71.14
C ILE A 432 8.96 9.18 70.64
N ALA A 433 7.77 8.66 70.98
CA ALA A 433 7.29 7.36 70.51
C ALA A 433 7.02 7.38 69.00
N VAL A 434 6.40 8.43 68.47
CA VAL A 434 6.18 8.62 67.03
C VAL A 434 7.52 8.73 66.29
N LEU A 435 8.43 9.59 66.74
CA LEU A 435 9.76 9.75 66.14
C LEU A 435 10.57 8.45 66.17
N ARG A 436 10.42 7.62 67.21
CA ARG A 436 11.03 6.27 67.25
C ARG A 436 10.41 5.33 66.22
N GLY A 437 9.09 5.40 66.02
CA GLY A 437 8.38 4.65 64.98
C GLY A 437 8.83 5.04 63.57
N GLU A 438 8.91 6.34 63.29
CA GLU A 438 9.42 6.88 62.03
C GLU A 438 10.88 6.49 61.78
N ASN A 439 11.73 6.55 62.82
CA ASN A 439 13.13 6.12 62.72
C ASN A 439 13.26 4.61 62.43
N ALA A 440 12.36 3.78 63.00
CA ALA A 440 12.31 2.34 62.69
C ALA A 440 11.87 2.09 61.23
N MET A 441 10.90 2.86 60.71
CA MET A 441 10.51 2.79 59.30
C MET A 441 11.62 3.26 58.37
N ALA A 442 12.31 4.36 58.71
CA ALA A 442 13.46 4.87 57.97
C ALA A 442 14.59 3.84 57.88
N LYS A 443 14.89 3.12 58.97
CA LYS A 443 15.87 2.01 58.96
C LYS A 443 15.43 0.85 58.07
N THR A 444 14.13 0.53 58.07
CA THR A 444 13.58 -0.52 57.20
C THR A 444 13.71 -0.13 55.73
N LEU A 445 13.34 1.10 55.37
CA LEU A 445 13.50 1.65 54.03
C LEU A 445 14.98 1.69 53.62
N GLN A 446 15.88 2.08 54.52
CA GLN A 446 17.32 2.07 54.26
C GLN A 446 17.84 0.66 53.93
N SER A 447 17.43 -0.36 54.69
CA SER A 447 17.80 -1.76 54.41
C SER A 447 17.24 -2.28 53.07
N ALA A 448 16.05 -1.81 52.68
CA ALA A 448 15.44 -2.15 51.39
C ALA A 448 16.20 -1.49 50.24
N VAL A 449 16.59 -0.22 50.38
CA VAL A 449 17.41 0.50 49.40
C VAL A 449 18.77 -0.17 49.23
N GLU A 450 19.46 -0.53 50.31
CA GLU A 450 20.74 -1.24 50.22
C GLU A 450 20.61 -2.60 49.50
N THR A 451 19.46 -3.26 49.63
CA THR A 451 19.18 -4.52 48.95
C THR A 451 18.93 -4.31 47.46
N LEU A 452 18.14 -3.31 47.10
CA LEU A 452 17.92 -2.94 45.70
C LEU A 452 19.22 -2.44 45.03
N GLU A 453 20.10 -1.76 45.76
CA GLU A 453 21.41 -1.36 45.25
C GLU A 453 22.33 -2.57 45.00
N ARG A 454 22.32 -3.57 45.88
CA ARG A 454 23.02 -4.85 45.65
C ARG A 454 22.47 -5.59 44.44
N ASP A 455 21.15 -5.69 44.31
CA ASP A 455 20.51 -6.37 43.17
C ASP A 455 20.80 -5.64 41.85
N LYS A 456 20.75 -4.31 41.85
CA LYS A 456 21.15 -3.47 40.71
C LYS A 456 22.60 -3.75 40.31
N ALA A 457 23.52 -3.82 41.26
CA ALA A 457 24.92 -4.12 40.99
C ALA A 457 25.10 -5.52 40.37
N GLN A 458 24.41 -6.54 40.90
CA GLN A 458 24.44 -7.90 40.35
C GLN A 458 23.87 -7.97 38.93
N LEU A 459 22.78 -7.25 38.65
CA LEU A 459 22.19 -7.17 37.32
C LEU A 459 23.12 -6.45 36.34
N GLN A 460 23.76 -5.36 36.77
CA GLN A 460 24.76 -4.65 35.96
C GLN A 460 25.96 -5.55 35.64
N GLU A 461 26.45 -6.34 36.60
CA GLU A 461 27.53 -7.30 36.37
C GLU A 461 27.11 -8.40 35.37
N ARG A 462 25.89 -8.94 35.51
CA ARG A 462 25.35 -9.92 34.55
C ARG A 462 25.23 -9.35 33.14
N ILE A 463 24.70 -8.13 32.99
CA ILE A 463 24.61 -7.44 31.69
C ILE A 463 26.01 -7.25 31.11
N THR A 464 26.98 -6.81 31.92
CA THR A 464 28.37 -6.64 31.48
C THR A 464 28.96 -7.97 31.02
N SER A 465 28.71 -9.06 31.75
CA SER A 465 29.18 -10.41 31.38
C SER A 465 28.54 -10.92 30.08
N LEU A 466 27.26 -10.61 29.84
CA LEU A 466 26.54 -10.99 28.62
C LEU A 466 27.04 -10.17 27.42
N VAL A 467 27.24 -8.87 27.60
CA VAL A 467 27.82 -7.97 26.59
C VAL A 467 29.23 -8.44 26.23
N GLN A 468 30.06 -8.79 27.22
CA GLN A 468 31.40 -9.32 26.98
C GLN A 468 31.38 -10.69 26.26
N ARG A 469 30.38 -11.53 26.53
CA ARG A 469 30.19 -12.82 25.84
C ARG A 469 29.74 -12.63 24.39
N LEU A 470 28.90 -11.64 24.12
CA LEU A 470 28.46 -11.26 22.77
C LEU A 470 29.60 -10.65 21.96
N LEU A 471 30.40 -9.77 22.58
CA LEU A 471 31.60 -9.19 21.96
C LEU A 471 32.70 -10.24 21.74
N GLY A 472 32.90 -11.16 22.69
CA GLY A 472 33.83 -12.28 22.55
C GLY A 472 33.44 -13.27 21.45
N ARG A 473 32.14 -13.44 21.20
CA ARG A 473 31.62 -14.28 20.10
C ARG A 473 31.85 -13.63 18.72
N GLN A 474 31.92 -12.30 18.64
CA GLN A 474 32.27 -11.57 17.41
C GLN A 474 33.78 -11.51 17.13
N ALA A 475 34.64 -11.71 18.16
CA ALA A 475 36.09 -11.69 18.01
C ALA A 475 36.71 -13.03 17.56
N SER A 476 35.92 -14.11 17.48
CA SER A 476 36.40 -15.45 17.11
C SER A 476 36.08 -15.86 15.65
N GLU A 477 35.45 -15.01 14.84
CA GLU A 477 35.15 -15.30 13.42
C GLU A 477 36.12 -14.61 12.45
N GLY A 478 37.42 -14.83 12.66
CA GLY A 478 38.45 -14.33 11.75
C GLY A 478 39.76 -15.10 11.86
N GLY A 479 39.82 -16.31 11.28
CA GLY A 479 41.08 -17.07 11.19
C GLY A 479 40.97 -18.54 10.76
N ASP A 480 40.70 -18.75 9.47
CA ASP A 480 41.17 -19.80 8.54
C ASP A 480 41.26 -21.31 8.89
N SER A 481 40.88 -22.10 7.87
CA SER A 481 41.25 -23.48 7.49
C SER A 481 40.43 -24.69 8.00
N GLY A 482 39.63 -25.24 7.07
CA GLY A 482 39.67 -26.66 6.69
C GLY A 482 39.00 -27.73 7.57
N VAL A 483 37.95 -28.36 6.99
CA VAL A 483 37.40 -29.73 7.23
C VAL A 483 36.14 -29.81 8.13
N PRO A 484 35.11 -30.62 7.77
CA PRO A 484 33.69 -30.33 8.00
C PRO A 484 33.05 -31.12 9.15
N SER A 485 31.76 -30.85 9.42
CA SER A 485 30.78 -31.73 10.11
C SER A 485 30.35 -31.40 11.55
N SER A 486 30.17 -30.12 11.93
CA SER A 486 29.44 -29.80 13.19
C SER A 486 28.40 -28.67 13.09
N GLY A 487 28.38 -27.93 11.97
CA GLY A 487 27.45 -26.80 11.78
C GLY A 487 26.01 -27.22 11.49
N ASP A 488 25.80 -28.34 10.78
CA ASP A 488 24.45 -28.83 10.45
C ASP A 488 23.67 -29.21 11.70
N THR A 489 24.29 -29.92 12.65
CA THR A 489 23.62 -30.31 13.91
C THR A 489 23.14 -29.12 14.75
N ALA A 490 23.87 -28.01 14.76
CA ALA A 490 23.46 -26.83 15.52
C ALA A 490 22.36 -26.03 14.80
N LEU A 491 22.40 -25.98 13.46
CA LEU A 491 21.36 -25.36 12.65
C LEU A 491 20.07 -26.20 12.65
N ASP A 492 20.19 -27.52 12.66
CA ASP A 492 19.06 -28.43 12.76
C ASP A 492 18.42 -28.39 14.15
N GLN A 493 19.20 -28.29 15.24
CA GLN A 493 18.66 -28.05 16.58
C GLN A 493 17.89 -26.73 16.66
N LEU A 494 18.42 -25.64 16.09
CA LEU A 494 17.73 -24.36 16.06
C LEU A 494 16.48 -24.40 15.16
N ARG A 495 16.49 -25.22 14.11
CA ARG A 495 15.32 -25.45 13.24
C ARG A 495 14.23 -26.23 13.98
N GLU A 496 14.59 -27.30 14.67
CA GLU A 496 13.65 -28.09 15.48
C GLU A 496 13.06 -27.28 16.64
N GLU A 497 13.87 -26.47 17.34
CA GLU A 497 13.40 -25.57 18.39
C GLU A 497 12.46 -24.48 17.83
N LYS A 498 12.76 -23.97 16.62
CA LYS A 498 11.88 -23.03 15.92
C LYS A 498 10.56 -23.68 15.53
N GLU A 499 10.59 -24.87 14.92
CA GLU A 499 9.39 -25.61 14.52
C GLU A 499 8.53 -25.99 15.74
N PHE A 500 9.16 -26.34 16.85
CA PHE A 500 8.47 -26.60 18.12
C PHE A 500 7.80 -25.35 18.69
N ALA A 501 8.50 -24.20 18.70
CA ALA A 501 7.94 -22.92 19.14
C ALA A 501 6.79 -22.46 18.24
N GLU A 502 6.93 -22.61 16.91
CA GLU A 502 5.86 -22.34 15.94
C GLU A 502 4.65 -23.26 16.17
N GLY A 503 4.87 -24.54 16.50
CA GLY A 503 3.83 -25.47 16.90
C GLY A 503 3.08 -25.04 18.17
N GLN A 504 3.80 -24.56 19.18
CA GLN A 504 3.17 -24.03 20.41
C GLN A 504 2.36 -22.76 20.14
N ILE A 505 2.86 -21.86 19.30
CA ILE A 505 2.14 -20.65 18.89
C ILE A 505 0.86 -21.03 18.14
N ASN A 506 0.92 -21.99 17.22
CA ASN A 506 -0.25 -22.45 16.48
C ASN A 506 -1.29 -23.10 17.39
N PHE A 507 -0.86 -23.90 18.37
CA PHE A 507 -1.75 -24.48 19.38
C PHE A 507 -2.43 -23.39 20.23
N LEU A 508 -1.65 -22.42 20.72
CA LEU A 508 -2.19 -21.29 21.49
C LEU A 508 -3.17 -20.46 20.66
N ASN A 509 -2.87 -20.21 19.38
CA ASN A 509 -3.77 -19.50 18.49
C ASN A 509 -5.09 -20.27 18.30
N SER A 510 -5.05 -21.60 18.15
CA SER A 510 -6.27 -22.44 18.11
C SER A 510 -7.07 -22.33 19.41
N VAL A 511 -6.42 -22.38 20.57
CA VAL A 511 -7.06 -22.27 21.89
C VAL A 511 -7.66 -20.87 22.09
N ILE A 512 -6.97 -19.82 21.64
CA ILE A 512 -7.46 -18.44 21.70
C ILE A 512 -8.71 -18.28 20.84
N VAL A 513 -8.72 -18.82 19.62
CA VAL A 513 -9.89 -18.78 18.73
C VAL A 513 -11.07 -19.53 19.34
N ASP A 514 -10.84 -20.70 19.93
CA ASP A 514 -11.90 -21.49 20.60
C ASP A 514 -12.42 -20.78 21.86
N LEU A 515 -11.55 -20.14 22.63
CA LEU A 515 -11.93 -19.32 23.79
C LEU A 515 -12.71 -18.07 23.38
N GLN A 516 -12.30 -17.39 22.31
CA GLN A 516 -13.02 -16.24 21.77
C GLN A 516 -14.41 -16.64 21.25
N ARG A 517 -14.53 -17.78 20.57
CA ARG A 517 -15.83 -18.35 20.15
C ARG A 517 -16.72 -18.63 21.36
N LYS A 518 -16.19 -19.32 22.37
CA LYS A 518 -16.94 -19.59 23.62
C LYS A 518 -17.34 -18.32 24.35
N ASN A 519 -16.49 -17.31 24.39
CA ASN A 519 -16.83 -16.01 24.97
C ASN A 519 -17.97 -15.34 24.21
N GLU A 520 -17.97 -15.39 22.87
CA GLU A 520 -19.07 -14.82 22.09
C GLU A 520 -20.36 -15.63 22.26
N GLU A 521 -20.30 -16.96 22.33
CA GLU A 521 -21.46 -17.81 22.66
C GLU A 521 -22.03 -17.50 24.05
N LEU A 522 -21.16 -17.33 25.06
CA LEU A 522 -21.57 -16.95 26.41
C LEU A 522 -22.18 -15.55 26.44
N LYS A 523 -21.63 -14.60 25.66
CA LYS A 523 -22.17 -13.25 25.50
C LYS A 523 -23.54 -13.26 24.84
N VAL A 524 -23.76 -14.11 23.83
CA VAL A 524 -25.08 -14.31 23.21
C VAL A 524 -26.06 -14.93 24.22
N LYS A 525 -25.64 -15.93 25.01
CA LYS A 525 -26.46 -16.51 26.07
C LYS A 525 -26.82 -15.49 27.15
N LEU A 526 -25.87 -14.66 27.58
CA LEU A 526 -26.10 -13.55 28.53
C LEU A 526 -27.09 -12.54 27.96
N LYS A 527 -26.94 -12.13 26.69
CA LYS A 527 -27.92 -11.27 26.01
C LYS A 527 -29.29 -11.93 25.95
N LYS A 528 -29.37 -13.23 25.68
CA LYS A 528 -30.64 -13.97 25.62
C LYS A 528 -31.30 -14.09 27.00
N MET A 529 -30.53 -14.29 28.07
CA MET A 529 -31.02 -14.27 29.45
C MET A 529 -31.47 -12.87 29.86
N ALA A 530 -30.71 -11.82 29.55
CA ALA A 530 -31.10 -10.44 29.79
C ALA A 530 -32.36 -10.03 29.01
N LEU A 531 -32.52 -10.51 27.77
CA LEU A 531 -33.75 -10.32 27.00
C LEU A 531 -34.92 -11.12 27.56
N ALA A 532 -34.67 -12.28 28.18
CA ALA A 532 -35.71 -13.05 28.88
C ALA A 532 -36.14 -12.37 30.19
N GLU A 533 -35.22 -11.69 30.89
CA GLU A 533 -35.55 -10.84 32.04
C GLU A 533 -36.37 -9.60 31.63
N PHE A 534 -36.10 -9.02 30.46
CA PHE A 534 -36.85 -7.86 29.95
C PHE A 534 -38.24 -8.19 29.37
N ASN A 535 -38.49 -9.45 28.99
CA ASN A 535 -39.80 -9.92 28.52
C ASN A 535 -40.70 -10.46 29.64
N GLY A 536 -40.25 -10.36 30.90
CA GLY A 536 -40.89 -11.02 32.02
C GLY A 536 -40.83 -10.23 33.32
N THR A 537 -41.06 -8.91 33.32
CA THR A 537 -41.67 -8.24 34.48
C THR A 537 -42.10 -6.81 34.15
N ASP A 538 -43.39 -6.58 34.30
CA ASP A 538 -44.07 -5.29 34.33
C ASP A 538 -43.57 -4.47 35.53
N GLY A 539 -43.28 -3.17 35.33
CA GLY A 539 -43.27 -2.19 36.42
C GLY A 539 -42.00 -1.36 36.61
N LEU A 540 -42.21 -0.05 36.49
CA LEU A 540 -41.42 1.09 36.99
C LEU A 540 -40.28 1.66 36.13
N GLU A 541 -40.65 2.74 35.42
CA GLU A 541 -40.08 4.09 35.52
C GLU A 541 -38.62 4.23 36.00
N GLU A 542 -37.71 4.65 35.10
CA GLU A 542 -36.99 5.93 35.23
C GLU A 542 -36.17 6.26 33.98
N GLY A 543 -36.03 7.56 33.71
CA GLY A 543 -35.65 8.12 32.43
C GLY A 543 -34.20 7.94 31.98
N GLY A 544 -34.02 7.83 30.66
CA GLY A 544 -32.71 7.90 30.01
C GLY A 544 -32.81 7.92 28.49
N SER A 545 -32.72 9.12 27.91
CA SER A 545 -32.21 9.42 26.55
C SER A 545 -32.82 8.67 25.37
N LYS A 546 -33.82 9.30 24.73
CA LYS A 546 -34.38 8.92 23.43
C LYS A 546 -33.27 8.91 22.35
N LYS A 547 -32.85 7.72 21.93
CA LYS A 547 -32.33 7.49 20.57
C LYS A 547 -33.53 7.08 19.72
N ASP A 548 -33.86 7.88 18.72
CA ASP A 548 -34.90 7.57 17.73
C ASP A 548 -34.57 6.25 17.01
N LYS A 549 -35.16 5.16 17.49
CA LYS A 549 -35.26 3.93 16.69
C LYS A 549 -36.41 4.16 15.72
N LYS A 550 -36.08 4.41 14.46
CA LYS A 550 -37.08 4.41 13.36
C LYS A 550 -37.91 3.12 13.48
N ALA A 551 -39.22 3.27 13.58
CA ALA A 551 -40.13 2.13 13.55
C ALA A 551 -39.92 1.36 12.23
N PRO A 552 -39.98 0.01 12.24
CA PRO A 552 -39.90 -0.77 11.03
C PRO A 552 -40.96 -0.30 10.02
N PRO A 553 -40.65 -0.26 8.71
CA PRO A 553 -41.59 0.16 7.68
C PRO A 553 -42.86 -0.69 7.76
N ARG A 554 -44.02 -0.03 7.76
CA ARG A 554 -45.32 -0.71 7.76
C ARG A 554 -45.46 -1.50 6.47
N LEU A 555 -45.81 -2.78 6.59
CA LEU A 555 -46.06 -3.63 5.44
C LEU A 555 -47.39 -3.18 4.81
N PHE A 556 -47.41 -2.93 3.51
CA PHE A 556 -48.62 -2.61 2.77
C PHE A 556 -48.69 -3.53 1.56
N CYS A 557 -49.85 -4.13 1.35
CA CYS A 557 -50.08 -4.94 0.17
C CYS A 557 -50.99 -4.20 -0.81
N ASP A 558 -50.41 -3.87 -1.97
CA ASP A 558 -51.07 -3.19 -3.08
C ASP A 558 -52.16 -4.05 -3.76
N ILE A 559 -52.22 -5.36 -3.48
CA ILE A 559 -53.17 -6.29 -4.10
C ILE A 559 -54.49 -6.35 -3.29
N CYS A 560 -54.45 -6.22 -1.96
CA CYS A 560 -55.62 -6.28 -1.07
C CYS A 560 -55.96 -4.93 -0.39
N ASP A 561 -55.15 -3.88 -0.59
CA ASP A 561 -55.21 -2.60 0.14
C ASP A 561 -55.20 -2.74 1.66
N CYS A 562 -54.48 -3.73 2.19
CA CYS A 562 -54.43 -4.06 3.60
C CYS A 562 -53.05 -3.78 4.22
N PHE A 563 -53.04 -3.15 5.41
CA PHE A 563 -51.81 -2.76 6.11
C PHE A 563 -51.44 -3.77 7.21
N ASP A 564 -50.13 -3.98 7.38
CA ASP A 564 -49.46 -4.72 8.46
C ASP A 564 -49.81 -6.22 8.56
N LEU A 565 -50.50 -6.79 7.57
CA LEU A 565 -50.89 -8.22 7.56
C LEU A 565 -49.89 -9.09 6.79
N HIS A 566 -49.56 -8.72 5.56
CA HIS A 566 -48.58 -9.40 4.72
C HIS A 566 -47.94 -8.38 3.76
N ASP A 567 -46.78 -8.72 3.20
CA ASP A 567 -46.21 -7.96 2.09
C ASP A 567 -46.99 -8.26 0.78
N THR A 568 -46.74 -7.50 -0.28
CA THR A 568 -47.40 -7.68 -1.57
C THR A 568 -47.11 -9.04 -2.19
N GLU A 569 -45.88 -9.57 -2.01
CA GLU A 569 -45.43 -10.86 -2.56
C GLU A 569 -46.11 -12.08 -1.93
N ASP A 570 -46.63 -11.93 -0.71
CA ASP A 570 -47.25 -13.01 0.08
C ASP A 570 -48.80 -12.95 0.04
N CYS A 571 -49.35 -12.14 -0.86
CA CYS A 571 -50.79 -11.89 -0.89
C CYS A 571 -51.56 -13.16 -1.30
N PRO A 572 -52.49 -13.68 -0.47
CA PRO A 572 -53.23 -14.92 -0.75
C PRO A 572 -54.04 -14.88 -2.05
N THR A 573 -54.43 -13.68 -2.50
CA THR A 573 -55.09 -13.44 -3.79
C THR A 573 -54.16 -13.66 -4.99
N GLN A 574 -52.85 -13.64 -4.80
CA GLN A 574 -51.84 -13.90 -5.84
C GLN A 574 -51.72 -15.40 -6.17
N ALA A 575 -52.09 -16.28 -5.24
CA ALA A 575 -52.03 -17.73 -5.40
C ALA A 575 -53.28 -18.36 -6.04
N GLN A 576 -54.30 -17.56 -6.39
CA GLN A 576 -55.49 -18.06 -7.09
C GLN A 576 -55.44 -17.74 -8.58
N SER A 577 -54.80 -18.61 -9.35
CA SER A 577 -55.21 -18.86 -10.74
C SER A 577 -55.11 -20.37 -11.02
N PRO A 578 -56.12 -20.95 -11.70
CA PRO A 578 -56.05 -20.97 -13.16
C PRO A 578 -57.37 -20.68 -13.90
N ASP A 579 -57.18 -20.15 -15.11
CA ASP A 579 -58.05 -20.12 -16.29
C ASP A 579 -59.10 -19.00 -16.53
N SER A 580 -58.62 -18.00 -17.29
CA SER A 580 -59.23 -17.30 -18.45
C SER A 580 -60.18 -16.09 -18.27
N VAL A 581 -59.54 -14.90 -18.33
CA VAL A 581 -59.87 -13.56 -18.90
C VAL A 581 -61.32 -13.29 -19.39
N PRO A 582 -61.89 -12.09 -19.10
CA PRO A 582 -61.66 -10.94 -19.99
C PRO A 582 -61.33 -9.63 -19.24
N HIS A 583 -60.18 -9.01 -19.54
CA HIS A 583 -59.85 -7.66 -19.11
C HIS A 583 -60.63 -6.63 -19.95
N SER A 584 -61.25 -5.70 -19.25
CA SER A 584 -62.05 -4.62 -19.81
C SER A 584 -61.19 -3.60 -20.59
N SER A 585 -61.38 -3.60 -21.91
CA SER A 585 -61.69 -2.44 -22.75
C SER A 585 -60.84 -1.15 -22.65
N PHE A 586 -59.54 -1.23 -22.94
CA PHE A 586 -58.84 -0.18 -23.68
C PHE A 586 -57.83 -0.82 -24.65
N LYS A 587 -58.26 -1.03 -25.90
CA LYS A 587 -57.38 -1.47 -26.99
C LYS A 587 -56.69 -0.24 -27.59
N CYS A 588 -55.43 0.01 -27.25
CA CYS A 588 -54.52 0.68 -28.17
C CYS A 588 -53.62 -0.38 -28.82
N LYS A 589 -53.46 -0.34 -30.14
CA LYS A 589 -52.73 -1.36 -30.89
C LYS A 589 -51.22 -1.23 -30.59
N PRO A 590 -50.45 -2.34 -30.52
CA PRO A 590 -48.99 -2.30 -30.25
C PRO A 590 -48.14 -1.58 -31.31
N ALA A 591 -48.74 -1.07 -32.40
CA ALA A 591 -48.05 -0.39 -33.49
C ALA A 591 -47.89 1.12 -33.28
N ASP A 592 -48.58 1.71 -32.30
CA ASP A 592 -48.47 3.14 -32.01
C ASP A 592 -47.56 3.35 -30.80
N GLN A 593 -46.23 3.27 -31.03
CA GLN A 593 -45.25 3.77 -30.06
C GLN A 593 -45.55 5.26 -29.83
N ARG A 594 -45.81 5.63 -28.57
CA ARG A 594 -45.99 7.03 -28.19
C ARG A 594 -44.70 7.78 -28.57
N PRO A 595 -44.75 8.75 -29.49
CA PRO A 595 -43.54 9.38 -29.99
C PRO A 595 -42.82 10.07 -28.84
N TYR A 596 -41.54 9.74 -28.69
CA TYR A 596 -40.64 10.26 -27.66
C TYR A 596 -39.57 11.11 -28.36
N CYS A 597 -39.24 12.24 -27.76
CA CYS A 597 -38.21 13.13 -28.25
C CYS A 597 -36.95 13.01 -27.39
N ASP A 598 -35.85 12.59 -28.00
CA ASP A 598 -34.56 12.46 -27.31
C ASP A 598 -33.85 13.81 -27.08
N ILE A 599 -34.35 14.90 -27.68
CA ILE A 599 -33.77 16.26 -27.53
C ILE A 599 -34.34 16.98 -26.29
N CYS A 600 -35.63 16.82 -25.98
CA CYS A 600 -36.29 17.46 -24.83
C CYS A 600 -36.88 16.49 -23.81
N GLU A 601 -36.65 15.18 -24.00
CA GLU A 601 -37.07 14.08 -23.11
C GLU A 601 -38.58 14.02 -22.82
N ALA A 602 -39.41 14.55 -23.73
CA ALA A 602 -40.88 14.59 -23.58
C ALA A 602 -41.60 13.60 -24.51
N PHE A 603 -42.69 13.02 -24.00
CA PHE A 603 -43.61 12.20 -24.81
C PHE A 603 -44.66 13.07 -25.51
N GLY A 604 -44.81 12.93 -26.83
CA GLY A 604 -45.84 13.63 -27.61
C GLY A 604 -45.43 14.05 -29.03
N HIS A 605 -44.14 14.01 -29.36
CA HIS A 605 -43.60 14.26 -30.70
C HIS A 605 -42.29 13.48 -30.89
N SER A 606 -41.84 13.29 -32.14
CA SER A 606 -40.56 12.62 -32.43
C SER A 606 -39.42 13.63 -32.42
N THR A 607 -38.20 13.15 -32.19
CA THR A 607 -36.96 13.94 -32.20
C THR A 607 -36.81 14.83 -33.44
N GLU A 608 -37.31 14.40 -34.61
CA GLU A 608 -37.26 15.13 -35.90
C GLU A 608 -38.21 16.34 -35.99
N SER A 609 -39.19 16.43 -35.07
CA SER A 609 -40.20 17.49 -35.04
C SER A 609 -40.04 18.44 -33.85
N CYS A 610 -38.94 18.30 -33.11
CA CYS A 610 -38.62 19.13 -31.96
C CYS A 610 -38.19 20.53 -32.43
N GLN A 611 -38.88 21.59 -31.98
CA GLN A 611 -38.39 22.95 -32.14
C GLN A 611 -37.27 23.17 -31.13
N GLU A 612 -36.03 23.33 -31.61
CA GLU A 612 -34.79 23.45 -30.82
C GLU A 612 -34.76 24.67 -29.86
N ASP A 613 -35.81 25.51 -29.83
CA ASP A 613 -35.85 26.75 -29.06
C ASP A 613 -36.46 26.61 -27.65
N GLN A 614 -36.76 25.39 -27.20
CA GLN A 614 -37.32 25.12 -25.86
C GLN A 614 -36.58 24.01 -25.10
N THR A 615 -35.28 24.15 -24.92
CA THR A 615 -34.53 23.41 -23.89
C THR A 615 -34.34 24.28 -22.64
N PHE A 616 -34.84 23.79 -21.51
CA PHE A 616 -34.46 24.20 -20.15
C PHE A 616 -33.35 23.31 -19.64
#